data_AF-A0A7W1UAF4-F1
#
_entry.id   AF-A0A7W1UAF4-F1
#
_cell.length_a   1.000
_cell.length_b   1.000
_cell.length_c   1.000
_cell.angle_alpha   90.00
_cell.angle_beta   90.00
_cell.angle_gamma   90.00
#
_symmetry.space_group_name_H-M   'P 1'
#
loop_
_entity.id
_entity.type
_entity.pdbx_description
1 polymer ?
#
loop_
_entity_poly.entity_id
_entity_poly.type
_entity_poly.pdbx_seq_one_letter_code
_entity_poly.pdbx_strand_id
1 'polypeptide(L)'
;MMATSSIIDTLGGSEATHIFLHHITSGIHLGVLKAYAPGYPHLDQRALLLARPDDVVCIVGEVDRTYLQFLASLGLGPRPENLIELGVRSDEEAEAILPQLLMRDAKALDRICDLVPKKNTVFLNSYYASPVEWEFAVAIQQRLGKPVHVLGGNPAIVTAANLKHSVYNKARELNVPVAPGEIVELQLSADGKPVDLAPLQEAIDRYI
;
A
#
# COMPACT_ATOMS: atom_id res chain seq x y z
N MET A 1 9.95 16.63 -28.67
CA MET A 1 9.18 15.62 -27.90
C MET A 1 9.25 16.02 -26.44
N MET A 2 8.14 16.39 -25.81
CA MET A 2 8.11 16.53 -24.36
C MET A 2 8.13 15.12 -23.77
N ALA A 3 9.20 14.78 -23.04
CA ALA A 3 9.23 13.54 -22.27
C ALA A 3 8.13 13.64 -21.21
N THR A 4 7.20 12.69 -21.22
CA THR A 4 6.29 12.48 -20.10
C THR A 4 7.12 12.18 -18.86
N SER A 5 7.28 13.16 -17.98
CA SER A 5 7.95 12.97 -16.69
C SER A 5 7.10 12.02 -15.85
N SER A 6 7.72 10.99 -15.26
CA SER A 6 7.00 10.16 -14.31
C SER A 6 6.58 11.01 -13.09
N ILE A 7 5.55 10.59 -12.36
CA ILE A 7 5.15 11.30 -11.13
C ILE A 7 6.31 11.40 -10.13
N ILE A 8 7.21 10.41 -10.14
CA ILE A 8 8.43 10.37 -9.32
C ILE A 8 9.42 11.46 -9.77
N ASP A 9 9.59 11.67 -11.07
CA ASP A 9 10.43 12.76 -11.58
C ASP A 9 9.86 14.13 -11.20
N THR A 10 8.53 14.24 -11.16
CA THR A 10 7.82 15.46 -10.77
C THR A 10 7.93 15.74 -9.27
N LEU A 11 8.20 14.70 -8.47
CA LEU A 11 8.34 14.77 -7.00
C LEU A 11 9.79 15.00 -6.54
N GLY A 12 10.72 15.30 -7.45
CA GLY A 12 12.06 15.80 -7.09
C GLY A 12 13.22 15.11 -7.80
N GLY A 13 12.97 14.10 -8.64
CA GLY A 13 14.04 13.46 -9.41
C GLY A 13 15.17 12.96 -8.48
N SER A 14 16.43 13.12 -8.88
CA SER A 14 17.60 12.63 -8.13
C SER A 14 17.76 13.20 -6.72
N GLU A 15 17.11 14.33 -6.42
CA GLU A 15 17.16 14.99 -5.10
C GLU A 15 16.13 14.43 -4.12
N ALA A 16 15.34 13.45 -4.54
CA ALA A 16 14.37 12.75 -3.72
C ALA A 16 14.73 11.27 -3.59
N THR A 17 14.49 10.71 -2.40
CA THR A 17 14.52 9.27 -2.18
C THR A 17 13.14 8.81 -1.75
N HIS A 18 12.57 7.87 -2.50
CA HIS A 18 11.30 7.25 -2.15
C HIS A 18 11.55 5.97 -1.36
N ILE A 19 10.80 5.79 -0.28
CA ILE A 19 10.73 4.56 0.49
C ILE A 19 9.40 3.91 0.14
N PHE A 20 9.44 2.78 -0.56
CA PHE A 20 8.24 2.06 -1.00
C PHE A 20 7.79 1.04 0.04
N LEU A 21 6.55 1.18 0.50
CA LEU A 21 5.85 0.24 1.37
C LEU A 21 4.65 -0.35 0.63
N HIS A 22 4.91 -1.24 -0.32
CA HIS A 22 3.84 -1.83 -1.13
C HIS A 22 3.52 -3.23 -0.65
N HIS A 23 2.58 -3.31 0.28
CA HIS A 23 2.09 -4.58 0.80
C HIS A 23 0.57 -4.60 0.82
N ILE A 24 -0.03 -5.62 0.22
CA ILE A 24 -1.47 -5.67 -0.03
C ILE A 24 -2.30 -6.08 1.19
N THR A 25 -1.67 -6.50 2.30
CA THR A 25 -2.42 -6.71 3.57
C THR A 25 -2.94 -5.40 4.13
N SER A 26 -2.46 -4.24 3.66
CA SER A 26 -2.83 -2.92 4.19
C SER A 26 -4.32 -2.55 4.01
N GLY A 27 -5.14 -3.39 3.37
CA GLY A 27 -6.60 -3.21 3.37
C GLY A 27 -7.46 -4.47 3.15
N ILE A 28 -6.86 -5.66 2.98
CA ILE A 28 -7.61 -6.89 2.68
C ILE A 28 -7.04 -8.06 3.47
N HIS A 29 -7.90 -8.85 4.11
CA HIS A 29 -7.55 -10.15 4.69
C HIS A 29 -6.94 -11.05 3.62
N LEU A 30 -5.60 -11.05 3.50
CA LEU A 30 -4.88 -11.78 2.46
C LEU A 30 -5.07 -13.29 2.56
N GLY A 31 -5.44 -13.82 3.72
CA GLY A 31 -5.87 -15.22 3.87
C GLY A 31 -7.06 -15.56 2.96
N VAL A 32 -7.99 -14.63 2.78
CA VAL A 32 -9.13 -14.76 1.88
C VAL A 32 -8.66 -14.68 0.43
N LEU A 33 -7.91 -13.64 0.05
CA LEU A 33 -7.41 -13.49 -1.33
C LEU A 33 -6.51 -14.65 -1.78
N LYS A 34 -5.58 -15.12 -0.94
CA LYS A 34 -4.71 -16.28 -1.24
C LYS A 34 -5.52 -17.57 -1.40
N ALA A 35 -6.60 -17.75 -0.62
CA ALA A 35 -7.48 -18.92 -0.74
C ALA A 35 -8.29 -18.91 -2.06
N TYR A 36 -8.71 -17.74 -2.54
CA TYR A 36 -9.53 -17.61 -3.75
C TYR A 36 -8.73 -17.39 -5.06
N ALA A 37 -7.46 -16.99 -4.97
CA ALA A 37 -6.62 -16.69 -6.14
C ALA A 37 -5.16 -17.17 -5.96
N PRO A 38 -4.92 -18.49 -5.87
CA PRO A 38 -3.60 -19.07 -5.60
C PRO A 38 -2.55 -18.78 -6.71
N GLY A 39 -2.97 -18.30 -7.88
CA GLY A 39 -2.11 -17.95 -9.01
C GLY A 39 -1.62 -16.49 -9.06
N TYR A 40 -1.91 -15.66 -8.04
CA TYR A 40 -1.39 -14.28 -7.95
C TYR A 40 -0.34 -14.13 -6.82
N PRO A 41 0.75 -14.91 -6.81
CA PRO A 41 1.84 -14.62 -5.90
C PRO A 41 2.53 -13.31 -6.33
N HIS A 42 3.07 -12.56 -5.37
CA HIS A 42 3.97 -11.42 -5.59
C HIS A 42 3.37 -10.05 -5.95
N LEU A 43 2.12 -9.76 -5.59
CA LEU A 43 1.56 -8.43 -5.84
C LEU A 43 2.28 -7.30 -5.07
N ASP A 44 2.98 -7.63 -3.98
CA ASP A 44 3.90 -6.78 -3.21
C ASP A 44 5.16 -6.37 -3.99
N GLN A 45 5.57 -7.16 -4.99
CA GLN A 45 6.70 -6.84 -5.86
C GLN A 45 6.40 -5.73 -6.89
N ARG A 46 5.16 -5.19 -6.94
CA ARG A 46 4.80 -4.07 -7.83
C ARG A 46 5.62 -2.81 -7.56
N ALA A 47 6.06 -2.58 -6.32
CA ALA A 47 6.97 -1.47 -6.01
C ALA A 47 8.28 -1.55 -6.79
N LEU A 48 8.76 -2.75 -7.12
CA LEU A 48 10.00 -2.94 -7.89
C LEU A 48 9.90 -2.33 -9.30
N LEU A 49 8.71 -2.26 -9.89
CA LEU A 49 8.51 -1.64 -11.20
C LEU A 49 8.46 -0.11 -11.13
N LEU A 50 8.11 0.43 -9.97
CA LEU A 50 7.91 1.87 -9.76
C LEU A 50 9.18 2.54 -9.24
N ALA A 51 9.98 1.82 -8.46
CA ALA A 51 11.19 2.33 -7.85
C ALA A 51 12.30 2.58 -8.87
N ARG A 52 13.10 3.62 -8.61
CA ARG A 52 14.36 3.88 -9.31
C ARG A 52 15.50 3.16 -8.61
N PRO A 53 16.70 3.10 -9.22
CA PRO A 53 17.86 2.44 -8.62
C PRO A 53 18.19 2.92 -7.20
N ASP A 54 18.02 4.21 -6.93
CA ASP A 54 18.38 4.86 -5.65
C ASP A 54 17.23 4.96 -4.64
N ASP A 55 16.05 4.43 -4.98
CA ASP A 55 14.93 4.34 -4.05
C ASP A 55 15.03 3.08 -3.20
N VAL A 56 14.46 3.14 -2.00
CA VAL A 56 14.43 2.03 -1.04
C VAL A 56 13.11 1.29 -1.19
N VAL A 57 13.15 -0.03 -1.33
CA VAL A 57 11.93 -0.84 -1.43
C VAL A 57 11.89 -1.88 -0.31
N CYS A 58 10.81 -1.87 0.46
CA CYS A 58 10.59 -2.81 1.55
C CYS A 58 9.56 -3.86 1.14
N ILE A 59 9.87 -5.13 1.31
CA ILE A 59 9.05 -6.27 0.88
C ILE A 59 9.03 -7.34 1.99
N VAL A 60 7.91 -8.05 2.10
CA VAL A 60 7.79 -9.24 2.94
C VAL A 60 8.12 -10.48 2.09
N GLY A 61 9.14 -11.23 2.49
CA GLY A 61 9.65 -12.37 1.75
C GLY A 61 10.81 -12.03 0.82
N GLU A 62 11.23 -13.03 0.06
CA GLU A 62 12.36 -12.93 -0.87
C GLU A 62 11.90 -12.44 -2.24
N VAL A 63 12.74 -11.63 -2.87
CA VAL A 63 12.58 -11.18 -4.26
C VAL A 63 13.34 -12.11 -5.19
N ASP A 64 12.70 -12.54 -6.28
CA ASP A 64 13.38 -13.27 -7.35
C ASP A 64 14.48 -12.39 -7.96
N ARG A 65 15.72 -12.83 -7.81
CA ARG A 65 16.90 -12.11 -8.31
C ARG A 65 16.96 -12.06 -9.83
N THR A 66 16.40 -13.05 -10.53
CA THR A 66 16.31 -13.06 -11.99
C THR A 66 15.37 -11.96 -12.46
N TYR A 67 14.24 -11.80 -11.78
CA TYR A 67 13.31 -10.71 -12.04
C TYR A 67 13.94 -9.34 -11.78
N LEU A 68 14.67 -9.18 -10.67
CA LEU A 68 15.37 -7.93 -10.37
C LEU A 68 16.44 -7.59 -11.42
N GLN A 69 17.19 -8.58 -11.90
CA GLN A 69 18.16 -8.40 -12.99
C GLN A 69 17.47 -8.01 -14.31
N PHE A 70 16.33 -8.62 -14.61
CA PHE A 70 15.51 -8.24 -15.75
C PHE A 70 15.06 -6.77 -15.64
N LEU A 71 14.54 -6.34 -14.49
CA LEU A 71 14.17 -4.93 -14.27
C LEU A 71 15.36 -3.99 -14.45
N ALA A 72 16.51 -4.31 -13.86
CA ALA A 72 17.73 -3.52 -14.01
C ALA A 72 18.17 -3.41 -15.48
N SER A 73 17.99 -4.47 -16.28
CA SER A 73 18.28 -4.43 -17.73
C SER A 73 17.39 -3.47 -18.51
N LEU A 74 16.21 -3.12 -17.96
CA LEU A 74 15.30 -2.12 -18.49
C LEU A 74 15.54 -0.72 -17.90
N GLY A 75 16.52 -0.56 -17.01
CA GLY A 75 16.76 0.67 -16.25
C GLY A 75 15.71 0.93 -15.16
N LEU A 76 14.99 -0.11 -14.75
CA LEU A 76 13.94 -0.06 -13.73
C LEU A 76 14.38 -0.75 -12.43
N GLY A 77 13.68 -0.42 -11.36
CA GLY A 77 13.81 -1.07 -10.06
C GLY A 77 14.98 -0.59 -9.22
N PRO A 78 14.96 -0.96 -7.93
CA PRO A 78 15.99 -0.58 -6.99
C PRO A 78 17.26 -1.39 -7.23
N ARG A 79 18.41 -0.84 -6.82
CA ARG A 79 19.62 -1.64 -6.69
C ARG A 79 19.42 -2.71 -5.59
N PRO A 80 20.05 -3.90 -5.69
CA PRO A 80 19.87 -4.96 -4.70
C PRO A 80 20.16 -4.53 -3.26
N GLU A 81 21.13 -3.66 -3.05
CA GLU A 81 21.49 -3.12 -1.73
C GLU A 81 20.37 -2.26 -1.10
N ASN A 82 19.51 -1.67 -1.94
CA ASN A 82 18.39 -0.82 -1.55
C ASN A 82 17.10 -1.61 -1.28
N LEU A 83 17.16 -2.94 -1.31
CA LEU A 83 16.07 -3.82 -0.91
C LEU A 83 16.12 -4.17 0.58
N ILE A 84 14.96 -4.02 1.23
CA ILE A 84 14.73 -4.45 2.61
C ILE A 84 13.73 -5.60 2.57
N GLU A 85 14.26 -6.82 2.59
CA GLU A 85 13.49 -8.06 2.60
C GLU A 85 13.28 -8.51 4.05
N LEU A 86 12.02 -8.58 4.49
CA LEU A 86 11.64 -9.07 5.81
C LEU A 86 11.17 -10.51 5.73
N GLY A 87 11.74 -11.39 6.56
CA GLY A 87 11.19 -12.72 6.75
C GLY A 87 9.99 -12.71 7.69
N VAL A 88 8.95 -13.49 7.37
CA VAL A 88 7.85 -13.80 8.30
C VAL A 88 8.28 -14.94 9.21
N ARG A 89 8.25 -14.73 10.52
CA ARG A 89 8.73 -15.69 11.52
C ARG A 89 7.61 -16.39 12.30
N SER A 90 6.38 -15.90 12.19
CA SER A 90 5.20 -16.46 12.86
C SER A 90 3.93 -16.21 12.07
N ASP A 91 2.86 -16.95 12.41
CA ASP A 91 1.52 -16.73 11.82
C ASP A 91 0.99 -15.32 12.17
N GLU A 92 1.30 -14.81 13.36
CA GLU A 92 0.95 -13.42 13.74
C GLU A 92 1.64 -12.39 12.82
N GLU A 93 2.91 -12.61 12.48
CA GLU A 93 3.63 -11.75 11.54
C GLU A 93 3.11 -11.90 10.10
N ALA A 94 2.56 -13.06 9.74
CA ALA A 94 1.95 -13.27 8.43
C ALA A 94 0.68 -12.42 8.24
N GLU A 95 0.00 -12.08 9.33
CA GLU A 95 -1.18 -11.23 9.35
C GLU A 95 -0.86 -9.75 9.53
N ALA A 96 0.31 -9.42 10.08
CA ALA A 96 0.75 -8.05 10.28
C ALA A 96 0.96 -7.31 8.95
N ILE A 97 0.77 -5.98 8.99
CA ILE A 97 1.05 -5.12 7.85
C ILE A 97 2.52 -4.68 7.86
N LEU A 98 3.10 -4.51 6.67
CA LEU A 98 4.54 -4.22 6.48
C LEU A 98 5.10 -3.07 7.35
N PRO A 99 4.43 -1.90 7.47
CA PRO A 99 4.95 -0.82 8.32
C PRO A 99 5.10 -1.25 9.79
N GLN A 100 4.21 -2.09 10.33
CA GLN A 100 4.30 -2.59 11.70
C GLN A 100 5.46 -3.56 11.88
N LEU A 101 5.66 -4.45 10.90
CA LEU A 101 6.80 -5.37 10.91
C LEU A 101 8.13 -4.60 10.91
N LEU A 102 8.24 -3.58 10.05
CA LEU A 102 9.42 -2.71 10.03
C LEU A 102 9.59 -1.96 11.34
N MET A 103 8.52 -1.41 11.93
CA MET A 103 8.62 -0.71 13.23
C MET A 103 9.09 -1.61 14.38
N ARG A 104 8.86 -2.93 14.29
CA ARG A 104 9.34 -3.94 15.26
C ARG A 104 10.79 -4.36 15.03
N ASP A 105 11.34 -4.16 13.83
CA ASP A 105 12.73 -4.51 13.49
C ASP A 105 13.62 -3.26 13.45
N ALA A 106 14.26 -2.97 14.58
CA ALA A 106 15.17 -1.83 14.71
C ALA A 106 16.30 -1.85 13.66
N LYS A 107 16.82 -3.03 13.30
CA LYS A 107 17.90 -3.14 12.31
C LYS A 107 17.40 -2.79 10.92
N ALA A 108 16.18 -3.21 10.57
CA ALA A 108 15.56 -2.84 9.30
C ALA A 108 15.34 -1.32 9.20
N LEU A 109 14.85 -0.68 10.27
CA LEU A 109 14.69 0.78 10.31
C LEU A 109 16.01 1.51 10.15
N ASP A 110 17.04 1.10 10.89
CA ASP A 110 18.35 1.73 10.81
C ASP A 110 18.94 1.57 9.41
N ARG A 111 18.80 0.37 8.81
CA ARG A 111 19.21 0.12 7.42
C ARG A 111 18.46 1.00 6.43
N ILE A 112 17.14 1.18 6.57
CA ILE A 112 16.37 2.09 5.72
C ILE A 112 16.94 3.50 5.83
N CYS A 113 17.22 3.97 7.04
CA CYS A 113 17.75 5.31 7.28
C CYS A 113 19.16 5.50 6.69
N ASP A 114 20.02 4.49 6.80
CA ASP A 114 21.39 4.52 6.25
C ASP A 114 21.41 4.61 4.71
N LEU A 115 20.40 4.06 4.04
CA LEU A 115 20.27 4.11 2.58
C LEU A 115 19.76 5.47 2.08
N VAL A 116 19.23 6.33 2.95
CA VAL A 116 18.71 7.65 2.55
C VAL A 116 19.83 8.68 2.54
N PRO A 117 20.18 9.29 1.39
CA PRO A 117 21.18 10.35 1.34
C PRO A 117 20.77 11.53 2.23
N LYS A 118 21.73 12.09 2.97
CA LYS A 118 21.48 13.18 3.93
C LYS A 118 20.74 14.37 3.31
N LYS A 119 21.12 14.76 2.08
CA LYS A 119 20.56 15.93 1.38
C LYS A 119 19.20 15.69 0.74
N ASN A 120 18.82 14.44 0.49
CA ASN A 120 17.61 14.15 -0.28
C ASN A 120 16.34 14.43 0.53
N THR A 121 15.30 14.91 -0.14
CA THR A 121 13.94 14.89 0.40
C THR A 121 13.46 13.44 0.47
N VAL A 122 12.73 13.08 1.53
CA VAL A 122 12.28 11.71 1.74
C VAL A 122 10.77 11.62 1.54
N PHE A 123 10.36 10.71 0.68
CA PHE A 123 8.95 10.42 0.43
C PHE A 123 8.63 8.98 0.82
N LEU A 124 7.58 8.79 1.60
CA LEU A 124 6.99 7.48 1.82
C LEU A 124 5.98 7.21 0.72
N ASN A 125 6.23 6.20 -0.11
CA ASN A 125 5.35 5.76 -1.18
C ASN A 125 4.65 4.46 -0.75
N SER A 126 3.45 4.61 -0.21
CA SER A 126 2.68 3.47 0.32
C SER A 126 1.67 2.97 -0.69
N TYR A 127 1.40 1.66 -0.68
CA TYR A 127 0.29 1.10 -1.47
C TYR A 127 -1.07 1.60 -0.95
N TYR A 128 -1.19 1.74 0.37
CA TYR A 128 -2.36 2.27 1.04
C TYR A 128 -1.90 3.26 2.11
N ALA A 129 -2.41 4.49 2.08
CA ALA A 129 -2.03 5.53 3.03
C ALA A 129 -3.00 5.56 4.22
N SER A 130 -2.77 4.70 5.20
CA SER A 130 -3.53 4.62 6.46
C SER A 130 -2.77 5.26 7.62
N PRO A 131 -3.37 5.39 8.82
CA PRO A 131 -2.69 5.96 9.99
C PRO A 131 -1.34 5.30 10.32
N VAL A 132 -1.18 4.00 10.07
CA VAL A 132 0.06 3.28 10.41
C VAL A 132 1.24 3.63 9.49
N GLU A 133 0.99 4.01 8.23
CA GLU A 133 2.03 4.54 7.36
C GLU A 133 2.52 5.91 7.84
N TRP A 134 1.63 6.71 8.43
CA TRP A 134 2.00 7.98 9.06
C TRP A 134 2.81 7.76 10.35
N GLU A 135 2.44 6.78 11.17
CA GLU A 135 3.25 6.38 12.35
C GLU A 135 4.65 5.93 11.92
N PHE A 136 4.75 5.13 10.87
CA PHE A 136 6.03 4.72 10.30
C PHE A 136 6.85 5.91 9.79
N ALA A 137 6.22 6.86 9.08
CA ALA A 137 6.90 8.07 8.61
C ALA A 137 7.48 8.89 9.77
N VAL A 138 6.74 9.00 10.89
CA VAL A 138 7.23 9.65 12.12
C VAL A 138 8.43 8.90 12.69
N ALA A 139 8.39 7.56 12.73
CA ALA A 139 9.50 6.75 13.24
C ALA A 139 10.78 6.90 12.39
N ILE A 140 10.65 7.03 11.07
CA ILE A 140 11.78 7.31 10.16
C ILE A 140 12.25 8.76 10.31
N GLN A 141 11.35 9.73 10.41
CA GLN A 141 11.69 11.14 10.63
C GLN A 141 12.51 11.33 11.92
N GLN A 142 12.13 10.65 13.00
CA GLN A 142 12.86 10.70 14.27
C GLN A 142 14.30 10.20 14.13
N ARG A 143 14.53 9.15 13.33
CA ARG A 143 15.87 8.59 13.08
C ARG A 143 16.70 9.44 12.13
N LEU A 144 16.09 9.94 11.06
CA LEU A 144 16.77 10.75 10.05
C LEU A 144 17.04 12.19 10.48
N GLY A 145 16.27 12.70 11.46
CA GLY A 145 16.35 14.10 11.87
C GLY A 145 15.86 15.09 10.81
N LYS A 146 15.08 14.64 9.83
CA LYS A 146 14.50 15.47 8.75
C LYS A 146 13.09 15.01 8.38
N PRO A 147 12.25 15.88 7.80
CA PRO A 147 10.88 15.54 7.43
C PRO A 147 10.80 14.33 6.48
N VAL A 148 9.79 13.50 6.70
CA VAL A 148 9.39 12.42 5.80
C VAL A 148 7.98 12.71 5.31
N HIS A 149 7.81 12.85 4.00
CA HIS A 149 6.52 13.19 3.39
C HIS A 149 5.79 11.93 2.96
N VAL A 150 4.61 11.68 3.52
CA VAL A 150 3.77 10.56 3.07
C VAL A 150 3.05 10.96 1.77
N LEU A 151 3.30 10.21 0.71
CA LEU A 151 2.54 10.34 -0.54
C LEU A 151 1.21 9.62 -0.39
N GLY A 152 0.12 10.37 -0.54
CA GLY A 152 -1.23 9.85 -0.40
C GLY A 152 -2.22 10.95 -0.08
N GLY A 153 -3.51 10.60 -0.11
CA GLY A 153 -4.55 11.48 0.41
C GLY A 153 -4.52 11.52 1.94
N ASN A 154 -5.30 12.46 2.50
CA ASN A 154 -5.60 12.44 3.93
C ASN A 154 -6.13 11.05 4.35
N PRO A 155 -5.61 10.41 5.42
CA PRO A 155 -6.01 9.05 5.81
C PRO A 155 -7.51 8.85 6.02
N ALA A 156 -8.20 9.86 6.57
CA ALA A 156 -9.66 9.81 6.76
C ALA A 156 -10.39 9.79 5.42
N ILE A 157 -9.91 10.56 4.44
CA ILE A 157 -10.45 10.57 3.07
C ILE A 157 -10.15 9.26 2.36
N VAL A 158 -8.93 8.75 2.45
CA VAL A 158 -8.53 7.45 1.86
C VAL A 158 -9.41 6.32 2.42
N THR A 159 -9.61 6.30 3.73
CA THR A 159 -10.48 5.31 4.39
C THR A 159 -11.91 5.43 3.88
N ALA A 160 -12.49 6.63 3.86
CA ALA A 160 -13.84 6.85 3.35
C ALA A 160 -13.99 6.46 1.86
N ALA A 161 -12.96 6.70 1.04
CA ALA A 161 -12.95 6.37 -0.38
C ALA A 161 -12.88 4.85 -0.64
N ASN A 162 -12.49 4.03 0.34
CA ASN A 162 -12.52 2.57 0.22
C ASN A 162 -13.84 1.94 0.69
N LEU A 163 -14.73 2.74 1.28
CA LEU A 163 -16.07 2.30 1.65
C LEU A 163 -17.03 2.54 0.49
N LYS A 164 -17.46 1.46 -0.18
CA LYS A 164 -18.35 1.53 -1.35
C LYS A 164 -19.61 2.37 -1.11
N HIS A 165 -20.23 2.24 0.06
CA HIS A 165 -21.42 3.01 0.44
C HIS A 165 -21.12 4.51 0.57
N SER A 166 -19.98 4.88 1.17
CA SER A 166 -19.56 6.28 1.30
C SER A 166 -19.26 6.90 -0.06
N VAL A 167 -18.58 6.16 -0.94
CA VAL A 167 -18.32 6.60 -2.32
C VAL A 167 -19.62 6.76 -3.10
N TYR A 168 -20.54 5.80 -3.00
CA TYR A 168 -21.85 5.86 -3.65
C TYR A 168 -22.65 7.11 -3.19
N ASN A 169 -22.73 7.35 -1.89
CA ASN A 169 -23.42 8.52 -1.34
C ASN A 169 -22.77 9.83 -1.80
N LYS A 170 -21.43 9.89 -1.78
CA LYS A 170 -20.71 11.10 -2.21
C LYS A 170 -20.87 11.36 -3.71
N ALA A 171 -20.87 10.31 -4.53
CA ALA A 171 -21.12 10.44 -5.97
C ALA A 171 -22.51 11.02 -6.25
N ARG A 172 -23.55 10.56 -5.53
CA ARG A 172 -24.91 11.11 -5.64
C ARG A 172 -24.99 12.56 -5.21
N GLU A 173 -24.36 12.93 -4.08
CA GLU A 173 -24.28 14.32 -3.61
C GLU A 173 -23.66 15.25 -4.67
N LEU A 174 -22.63 14.76 -5.36
CA LEU A 174 -21.90 15.50 -6.39
C LEU A 174 -22.50 15.40 -7.80
N ASN A 175 -23.66 14.74 -7.96
CA ASN A 175 -24.28 14.45 -9.26
C ASN A 175 -23.37 13.69 -10.25
N VAL A 176 -22.46 12.86 -9.72
CA VAL A 176 -21.65 11.93 -10.52
C VAL A 176 -22.50 10.71 -10.85
N PRO A 177 -22.65 10.33 -12.14
CA PRO A 177 -23.41 9.15 -12.52
C PRO A 177 -22.87 7.88 -11.85
N VAL A 178 -23.76 7.10 -11.24
CA VAL A 178 -23.49 5.77 -10.68
C VAL A 178 -24.51 4.78 -11.24
N ALA A 179 -24.14 3.50 -11.29
CA ALA A 179 -25.08 2.46 -11.68
C ALA A 179 -26.31 2.45 -10.74
N PRO A 180 -27.52 2.14 -11.25
CA PRO A 180 -28.68 1.93 -10.41
C PRO A 180 -28.41 0.88 -9.34
N GLY A 181 -28.91 1.13 -8.14
CA GLY A 181 -28.71 0.29 -6.97
C GLY A 181 -29.01 1.05 -5.69
N GLU A 182 -28.95 0.36 -4.56
CA GLU A 182 -29.20 0.93 -3.23
C GLU A 182 -28.22 0.36 -2.19
N ILE A 183 -28.12 1.05 -1.06
CA ILE A 183 -27.37 0.57 0.11
C ILE A 183 -28.37 -0.14 1.02
N VAL A 184 -28.09 -1.40 1.34
CA VAL A 184 -28.89 -2.20 2.28
C VAL A 184 -28.12 -2.32 3.58
N GLU A 185 -28.74 -1.89 4.68
CA GLU A 185 -28.21 -2.12 6.02
C GLU A 185 -28.71 -3.47 6.54
N LEU A 186 -27.77 -4.34 6.95
CA LEU A 186 -28.07 -5.65 7.48
C LEU A 186 -27.84 -5.67 8.98
N GLN A 187 -28.77 -6.27 9.73
CA GLN A 187 -28.52 -6.57 11.13
C GLN A 187 -27.49 -7.69 11.23
N LEU A 188 -26.46 -7.46 12.04
CA LEU A 188 -25.40 -8.44 12.27
C LEU A 188 -25.60 -9.14 13.62
N SER A 189 -25.32 -10.44 13.65
CA SER A 189 -25.20 -11.23 14.88
C SER A 189 -23.92 -10.90 15.64
N ALA A 190 -23.76 -11.47 16.84
CA ALA A 190 -22.57 -11.27 17.67
C ALA A 190 -21.26 -11.75 17.01
N ASP A 191 -21.32 -12.68 16.06
CA ASP A 191 -20.19 -13.14 15.25
C ASP A 191 -20.01 -12.34 13.94
N GLY A 192 -20.73 -11.21 13.79
CA GLY A 192 -20.57 -10.28 12.67
C GLY A 192 -21.20 -10.73 11.37
N LYS A 193 -22.01 -11.80 11.37
CA LYS A 193 -22.71 -12.30 10.18
C LYS A 193 -24.10 -11.67 10.05
N PRO A 194 -24.62 -11.47 8.84
CA PRO A 194 -26.01 -11.04 8.67
C PRO A 194 -26.98 -12.04 9.31
N VAL A 195 -27.90 -11.53 10.13
CA VAL A 195 -28.98 -12.33 10.75
C VAL A 195 -30.05 -12.69 9.72
N ASP A 196 -30.32 -11.77 8.81
CA ASP A 196 -31.28 -11.94 7.73
C ASP A 196 -30.73 -11.33 6.43
N LEU A 197 -30.85 -12.07 5.34
CA LEU A 197 -30.41 -11.67 4.00
C LEU A 197 -31.59 -11.30 3.08
N ALA A 198 -32.84 -11.48 3.52
CA ALA A 198 -34.02 -11.12 2.73
C ALA A 198 -33.98 -9.66 2.21
N PRO A 199 -33.58 -8.64 3.01
CA PRO A 199 -33.48 -7.27 2.51
C PRO A 199 -32.46 -7.11 1.36
N LEU A 200 -31.36 -7.88 1.40
CA LEU A 200 -30.35 -7.87 0.34
C LEU A 200 -30.89 -8.54 -0.92
N GLN A 201 -31.58 -9.68 -0.77
CA GLN A 201 -32.18 -10.39 -1.91
C GLN A 201 -33.24 -9.53 -2.61
N GLU A 202 -34.13 -8.90 -1.84
CA GLU A 202 -35.15 -8.00 -2.38
C GLU A 202 -34.54 -6.81 -3.14
N ALA A 203 -33.41 -6.28 -2.67
CA ALA A 203 -32.69 -5.23 -3.38
C ALA A 203 -32.07 -5.75 -4.67
N ILE A 204 -31.46 -6.94 -4.66
CA ILE A 204 -30.92 -7.57 -5.87
C ILE A 204 -32.02 -7.76 -6.92
N ASP A 205 -33.19 -8.29 -6.53
CA ASP A 205 -34.31 -8.56 -7.43
C ASP A 205 -34.91 -7.29 -8.05
N ARG A 206 -34.73 -6.11 -7.44
CA ARG A 206 -35.15 -4.81 -8.00
C ARG A 206 -34.26 -4.30 -9.13
N TYR A 207 -33.00 -4.74 -9.19
CA TYR A 207 -31.97 -4.17 -10.07
C TYR A 207 -31.31 -5.17 -11.03
N ILE A 208 -31.76 -6.43 -11.04
CA ILE A 208 -31.46 -7.45 -12.07
C ILE A 208 -32.59 -7.47 -13.10
#